data_AF-X1QCT0-F1
#
_entry.id   AF-X1QCT0-F1
#
_cell.length_a   1.000
_cell.length_b   1.000
_cell.length_c   1.000
_cell.angle_alpha   90.00
_cell.angle_beta   90.00
_cell.angle_gamma   90.00
#
_symmetry.space_group_name_H-M   'P 1'
#
loop_
_entity.id
_entity.type
_entity.pdbx_description
1 polymer ?
#
loop_
_entity_poly.entity_id
_entity_poly.type
_entity_poly.pdbx_seq_one_letter_code
_entity_poly.pdbx_strand_id
1 'polypeptide(L)' 'ELAMEQVNRHLDMLDERLDNMDTVITSLVERVMEKPLTMEISCPKCGQTIQINITSNVRLKG' A
#
# COMPACT_ATOMS: atom_id res chain seq x y z
N GLU A 1 2.81 -32.62 24.50
CA GLU A 1 2.92 -32.79 23.03
C GLU A 1 1.66 -32.32 22.29
N LEU A 2 0.47 -32.88 22.53
CA LEU A 2 -0.79 -32.45 21.87
C LEU A 2 -1.15 -30.95 21.97
N ALA A 3 -0.86 -30.29 23.10
CA ALA A 3 -1.13 -28.86 23.27
C ALA A 3 -0.23 -27.98 22.39
N MET A 4 1.00 -28.43 22.12
CA MET A 4 1.96 -27.69 21.29
C MET A 4 1.59 -27.79 19.81
N GLU A 5 1.08 -28.94 19.36
CA GLU A 5 0.52 -29.10 18.01
C GLU A 5 -0.71 -28.23 17.77
N GLN A 6 -1.59 -28.09 18.77
CA GLN A 6 -2.75 -27.19 18.66
C GLN A 6 -2.33 -25.73 18.57
N VAL A 7 -1.29 -25.30 19.29
CA VAL A 7 -0.76 -23.94 19.19
C VAL A 7 -0.11 -23.70 17.83
N ASN A 8 0.69 -24.65 17.33
CA ASN A 8 1.29 -24.54 16.00
C ASN A 8 0.22 -24.42 14.89
N ARG A 9 -0.83 -25.24 14.93
CA ARG A 9 -1.95 -25.12 13.96
C ARG A 9 -2.63 -23.74 13.99
N HIS A 10 -2.79 -23.15 15.18
CA HIS A 10 -3.37 -21.80 15.26
C HIS A 10 -2.42 -20.74 14.72
N LEU A 11 -1.11 -20.88 14.95
CA LEU A 11 -0.11 -19.99 14.38
C LEU A 11 -0.04 -20.10 12.85
N ASP A 12 -0.06 -21.32 12.31
CA ASP A 12 -0.07 -21.55 10.86
C ASP A 12 -1.31 -20.91 10.19
N MET A 13 -2.50 -21.04 10.80
CA MET A 13 -3.72 -20.38 10.31
C MET A 13 -3.67 -18.85 10.41
N LEU A 14 -2.92 -18.30 11.36
CA LEU A 14 -2.73 -16.86 11.49
C LEU A 14 -1.73 -16.34 10.45
N ASP A 15 -0.64 -17.08 10.25
CA ASP A 15 0.41 -16.78 9.26
C ASP A 15 -0.19 -16.75 7.85
N GLU A 16 -0.98 -17.76 7.49
CA GLU A 16 -1.67 -17.82 6.19
C GLU A 16 -2.60 -16.61 5.98
N ARG A 17 -3.28 -16.15 7.03
CA ARG A 17 -4.15 -14.95 6.93
C ARG A 17 -3.34 -13.66 6.82
N LEU A 18 -2.20 -13.58 7.48
CA LEU A 18 -1.31 -12.43 7.42
C LEU A 18 -0.62 -12.34 6.05
N ASP A 19 -0.14 -13.45 5.49
CA ASP A 19 0.42 -13.53 4.13
C ASP A 19 -0.59 -13.07 3.05
N ASN A 20 -1.86 -13.49 3.22
CA ASN A 20 -2.95 -13.05 2.35
C ASN A 20 -3.20 -11.54 2.47
N MET A 21 -3.00 -10.93 3.64
CA MET A 21 -3.10 -9.48 3.83
C MET A 21 -1.89 -8.73 3.26
N ASP A 22 -0.67 -9.25 3.44
CA ASP A 22 0.56 -8.68 2.90
C ASP A 22 0.52 -8.61 1.37
N THR A 23 -0.10 -9.60 0.73
CA THR A 23 -0.31 -9.59 -0.72
C THR A 23 -1.24 -8.46 -1.17
N VAL A 24 -2.34 -8.22 -0.43
CA VAL A 24 -3.27 -7.13 -0.73
C VAL A 24 -2.60 -5.77 -0.53
N ILE A 25 -1.88 -5.59 0.57
CA ILE A 25 -1.15 -4.35 0.88
C ILE A 25 -0.08 -4.07 -0.16
N THR A 26 0.73 -5.07 -0.51
CA THR A 26 1.80 -4.96 -1.53
C THR A 26 1.22 -4.55 -2.88
N SER A 27 0.15 -5.21 -3.33
CA SER A 27 -0.50 -4.89 -4.61
C SER A 27 -1.09 -3.47 -4.65
N LEU A 28 -1.53 -2.95 -3.51
CA LEU A 28 -2.04 -1.59 -3.37
C LEU A 28 -0.91 -0.56 -3.48
N VAL A 29 0.21 -0.82 -2.82
CA VAL A 29 1.40 0.04 -2.87
C VAL A 29 1.95 0.11 -4.28
N GLU A 30 2.14 -1.04 -4.95
CA GLU A 30 2.61 -1.09 -6.34
C GLU A 30 1.73 -0.27 -7.28
N ARG A 31 0.40 -0.36 -7.15
CA ARG A 31 -0.56 0.37 -8.00
C ARG A 31 -0.56 1.87 -7.76
N VAL A 32 -0.44 2.33 -6.51
CA VAL A 32 -0.37 3.78 -6.21
C VAL A 32 0.93 4.36 -6.77
N MET A 33 2.00 3.58 -6.77
CA MET A 33 3.33 3.99 -7.22
C MET A 33 3.55 3.78 -8.73
N GLU A 34 2.65 3.13 -9.46
CA GLU A 34 2.81 2.84 -10.89
C GLU A 34 2.83 4.10 -11.76
N LYS A 35 2.04 5.13 -11.39
CA LYS A 35 1.90 6.37 -12.19
C LYS A 35 1.80 7.62 -11.30
N PRO A 36 2.89 8.02 -10.62
CA PRO A 36 2.94 9.32 -9.97
C PRO A 36 2.93 10.42 -11.03
N LEU A 37 2.12 11.46 -10.83
CA LEU A 37 2.12 12.65 -11.66
C LEU A 37 2.84 13.77 -10.92
N THR A 38 3.87 14.33 -11.55
CA THR A 38 4.59 15.49 -11.02
C THR A 38 4.14 16.73 -11.78
N MET A 39 3.62 17.72 -11.06
CA MET A 39 3.22 19.00 -11.62
C MET A 39 4.11 20.09 -11.06
N GLU A 40 4.74 20.86 -11.94
CA GLU A 40 5.51 22.04 -11.58
C GLU A 40 4.72 23.28 -11.94
N ILE A 41 4.50 24.14 -10.96
CA ILE A 41 3.81 25.42 -11.13
C ILE A 41 4.68 26.53 -10.56
N SER A 42 4.92 27.57 -11.35
CA SER A 42 5.60 28.77 -10.89
C SER A 42 4.62 29.67 -10.13
N CYS A 43 4.97 30.08 -8.92
CA CYS A 43 4.15 31.01 -8.15
C CYS A 43 4.13 32.38 -8.84
N PRO A 44 2.97 32.91 -9.25
CA PRO A 44 2.90 34.20 -9.95
C PRO A 44 3.26 35.40 -9.06
N LYS A 45 3.31 35.20 -7.73
CA LYS A 45 3.61 36.27 -6.76
C LYS A 45 5.10 36.41 -6.42
N CYS A 46 5.85 35.30 -6.40
CA CYS A 46 7.26 35.30 -5.98
C CYS A 46 8.21 34.56 -6.91
N GLY A 47 7.71 33.95 -8.00
CA GLY A 47 8.52 33.20 -8.97
C GLY A 47 9.03 31.85 -8.47
N GLN A 48 8.73 31.47 -7.21
CA GLN A 48 9.16 30.20 -6.64
C GLN A 48 8.45 29.03 -7.34
N THR A 49 9.21 28.03 -7.74
CA THR A 49 8.68 26.77 -8.29
C THR A 49 8.05 25.95 -7.17
N ILE A 50 6.77 25.63 -7.32
CA ILE A 50 6.02 24.74 -6.45
C ILE A 50 5.91 23.40 -7.19
N GLN A 51 6.40 22.34 -6.56
CA GLN A 51 6.31 20.98 -7.08
C GLN A 51 5.19 20.24 -6.35
N ILE A 52 4.23 19.70 -7.10
CA ILE A 52 3.11 18.93 -6.58
C ILE A 52 3.25 17.50 -7.09
N ASN A 53 3.44 16.57 -6.18
CA ASN A 53 3.41 15.14 -6.47
C ASN A 53 2.00 14.62 -6.22
N ILE A 54 1.34 14.11 -7.26
CA ILE A 54 0.00 13.56 -7.20
C ILE A 54 0.11 12.04 -7.32
N THR A 55 -0.43 11.34 -6.32
CA THR A 55 -0.57 9.89 -6.31
C THR A 55 -2.07 9.55 -6.27
N SER A 56 -2.50 8.61 -7.11
CA SER A 56 -3.90 8.20 -7.22
C SER A 56 -4.12 6.87 -6.51
N ASN A 57 -5.23 6.73 -5.79
CA ASN A 57 -5.69 5.44 -5.29
C ASN A 57 -6.79 4.87 -6.21
N VAL A 58 -6.63 3.63 -6.66
CA VAL A 58 -7.70 2.95 -7.41
C VAL A 58 -8.57 2.22 -6.40
N ARG A 59 -9.77 2.74 -6.13
CA ARG A 59 -10.77 2.05 -5.30
C ARG A 59 -11.70 1.27 -6.22
N LEU A 60 -11.46 -0.03 -6.36
CA LEU A 60 -12.40 -0.93 -7.04
C LEU A 60 -13.68 -1.01 -6.19
N LYS A 61 -14.81 -0.52 -6.72
CA LYS A 61 -16.12 -0.85 -6.17
C LYS A 61 -16.38 -2.31 -6.54
N GLY A 62 -16.41 -3.18 -5.54
CA GLY A 62 -16.91 -4.56 -5.66
C GLY A 62 -18.42 -4.58 -5.81
#